data_AF-A0A117MGP0-F1
#
_entry.id   AF-A0A117MGP0-F1
#
_cell.length_a   1.000
_cell.length_b   1.000
_cell.length_c   1.000
_cell.angle_alpha   90.00
_cell.angle_beta   90.00
_cell.angle_gamma   90.00
#
_symmetry.space_group_name_H-M   'P 1'
#
loop_
_entity.id
_entity.type
_entity.pdbx_description
1 polymer ?
#
loop_
_entity_poly.entity_id
_entity_poly.type
_entity_poly.pdbx_seq_one_letter_code
_entity_poly.pdbx_strand_id
1 'polypeptide(L)'
;MQTHLRLILYGILTWLIPFGISLFLYGPDGTLTIGIYAFKSLMIISGAAIGALLIYLYLRNLPGKTEWLTAGATAELGREKE
;
A
#
# COMPACT_ATOMS: atom_id res chain seq x y z
N MET A 1 7.93 -8.14 -18.26
CA MET A 1 8.82 -8.52 -17.13
C MET A 1 8.87 -7.51 -15.98
N GLN A 2 8.65 -6.20 -16.17
CA GLN A 2 8.88 -5.19 -15.10
C GLN A 2 7.71 -4.99 -14.08
N THR A 3 6.51 -5.48 -14.37
CA THR A 3 5.32 -5.24 -13.52
C THR A 3 5.36 -6.03 -12.21
N HIS A 4 5.74 -7.31 -12.26
CA HIS A 4 5.84 -8.15 -11.06
C HIS A 4 6.96 -7.69 -10.12
N LEU A 5 8.10 -7.28 -10.68
CA LEU A 5 9.22 -6.72 -9.91
C LEU A 5 8.81 -5.43 -9.19
N ARG A 6 8.06 -4.55 -9.86
CA ARG A 6 7.47 -3.36 -9.23
C ARG A 6 6.55 -3.75 -8.07
N LEU A 7 5.68 -4.74 -8.26
CA LEU A 7 4.74 -5.20 -7.23
C LEU A 7 5.47 -5.72 -5.99
N ILE A 8 6.52 -6.52 -6.19
CA ILE A 8 7.38 -7.02 -5.10
C ILE A 8 8.06 -5.84 -4.39
N LEU A 9 8.60 -4.88 -5.14
CA LEU A 9 9.24 -3.69 -4.56
C LEU A 9 8.27 -2.85 -3.75
N TYR A 10 7.03 -2.66 -4.24
CA TYR A 10 5.98 -1.96 -3.49
C TYR A 10 5.62 -2.71 -2.21
N GLY A 11 5.48 -4.04 -2.25
CA GLY A 11 5.25 -4.85 -1.07
C GLY A 11 6.38 -4.74 -0.03
N ILE A 12 7.63 -4.77 -0.48
CA ILE A 12 8.80 -4.53 0.40
C ILE A 12 8.74 -3.13 1.00
N LEU A 13 8.40 -2.10 0.21
CA LEU A 13 8.28 -0.72 0.70
C LEU A 13 7.15 -0.56 1.73
N THR A 14 6.01 -1.22 1.53
CA THR A 14 4.89 -1.22 2.49
C THR A 14 5.31 -1.77 3.85
N TRP A 15 6.24 -2.72 3.89
CA TRP A 15 6.76 -3.27 5.14
C TRP A 15 7.96 -2.49 5.70
N LEU A 16 8.88 -2.06 4.83
CA LEU A 16 10.11 -1.39 5.22
C LEU A 16 9.87 -0.03 5.88
N ILE A 17 8.84 0.71 5.45
CA ILE A 17 8.57 2.02 6.04
C ILE A 17 8.04 1.91 7.48
N PRO A 18 6.99 1.11 7.79
CA PRO A 18 6.60 0.85 9.19
C PRO A 18 7.76 0.34 10.04
N PHE A 19 8.60 -0.56 9.49
CA PHE A 19 9.80 -1.03 10.18
C PHE A 19 10.78 0.11 10.48
N GLY A 20 11.06 0.98 9.49
CA GLY A 20 11.91 2.15 9.68
C GLY A 20 11.34 3.11 10.73
N ILE A 21 10.04 3.39 10.71
CA ILE A 21 9.35 4.19 11.73
C ILE A 21 9.52 3.56 13.11
N SER A 22 9.45 2.22 13.21
CA SER A 22 9.62 1.53 14.48
C SER A 22 10.96 1.82 15.15
N LEU A 23 12.05 1.94 14.37
CA LEU A 23 13.39 2.18 14.90
C LEU A 23 13.50 3.53 15.64
N PHE A 24 12.76 4.55 15.20
CA PHE A 24 12.72 5.85 15.86
C PHE A 24 11.91 5.86 17.17
N LEU A 25 11.14 4.81 17.42
CA LEU A 25 10.29 4.66 18.60
C LEU A 25 10.96 3.84 19.71
N TYR A 26 12.18 3.35 19.48
CA TYR A 26 13.01 2.67 20.47
C TYR A 26 14.07 3.61 21.04
N GLY A 27 14.27 3.54 22.36
CA GLY A 27 15.33 4.25 23.08
C GLY A 27 16.70 3.58 22.93
N PRO A 28 17.78 4.24 23.39
CA PRO A 28 19.15 3.72 23.34
C PRO A 28 19.36 2.40 24.12
N ASP A 29 18.48 2.14 25.07
CA ASP A 29 18.39 0.96 25.91
C ASP A 29 17.57 -0.18 25.26
N GLY A 30 17.03 0.04 24.07
CA GLY A 30 16.17 -0.91 23.37
C GLY A 30 14.77 -1.01 23.98
N THR A 31 14.38 -0.08 24.87
CA THR A 31 13.02 -0.01 25.38
C THR A 31 12.14 0.85 24.47
N LEU A 32 10.85 0.58 24.50
CA LEU A 32 9.89 1.30 23.69
C LEU A 32 9.59 2.66 24.35
N THR A 33 9.85 3.75 23.63
CA THR A 33 9.67 5.12 24.15
C THR A 33 8.19 5.48 24.34
N ILE A 34 7.28 4.73 23.71
CA ILE A 34 5.84 4.90 23.78
C ILE A 34 5.15 3.64 24.33
N GLY A 35 3.89 3.76 24.76
CA GLY A 35 3.12 2.58 25.18
C GLY A 35 2.98 1.54 24.06
N ILE A 36 3.06 0.25 24.41
CA ILE A 36 2.98 -0.87 23.45
C ILE A 36 1.72 -0.84 22.58
N TYR A 37 0.59 -0.40 23.13
CA TYR A 37 -0.66 -0.25 22.39
C TYR A 37 -0.58 0.89 21.37
N ALA A 38 0.01 2.03 21.75
CA ALA A 38 0.21 3.15 20.84
C ALA A 38 1.15 2.77 19.70
N PHE A 39 2.22 2.03 20.00
CA PHE A 39 3.15 1.52 19.00
C PHE A 39 2.45 0.60 18.00
N LYS A 40 1.70 -0.40 18.48
CA LYS A 40 0.96 -1.32 17.60
C LYS A 40 -0.03 -0.58 16.72
N SER A 41 -0.78 0.36 17.27
CA SER A 41 -1.72 1.18 16.50
C SER A 41 -1.01 2.01 15.43
N LEU A 42 0.14 2.63 15.76
CA LEU A 42 0.92 3.42 14.83
C LEU A 42 1.50 2.56 13.69
N MET A 43 1.96 1.34 13.99
CA MET A 43 2.40 0.37 12.98
C MET A 43 1.27 -0.04 12.03
N ILE A 44 0.05 -0.28 12.55
CA ILE A 44 -1.12 -0.61 11.72
C ILE A 44 -1.52 0.59 10.83
N ILE A 45 -1.62 1.79 11.40
CA ILE A 45 -2.03 2.99 10.67
C ILE A 45 -1.00 3.35 9.60
N SER A 46 0.30 3.33 9.94
CA SER A 46 1.37 3.61 8.97
C SER A 46 1.40 2.59 7.85
N GLY A 47 1.32 1.29 8.17
CA GLY A 47 1.27 0.22 7.17
C GLY A 47 0.07 0.35 6.23
N ALA A 48 -1.12 0.63 6.78
CA ALA A 48 -2.34 0.83 6.00
C ALA A 48 -2.25 2.08 5.09
N ALA A 49 -1.80 3.22 5.63
CA ALA A 49 -1.65 4.46 4.87
C ALA A 49 -0.65 4.31 3.71
N ILE A 50 0.50 3.68 3.98
CA ILE A 50 1.54 3.47 2.97
C ILE A 50 1.13 2.42 1.96
N GLY A 51 0.49 1.32 2.38
CA GLY A 51 -0.08 0.32 1.49
C GLY A 51 -1.09 0.95 0.52
N ALA A 52 -2.04 1.73 1.05
CA ALA A 52 -3.03 2.44 0.24
C ALA A 52 -2.38 3.43 -0.74
N LEU A 53 -1.40 4.22 -0.28
CA LEU A 53 -0.68 5.16 -1.13
C LEU A 53 0.09 4.45 -2.26
N LEU A 54 0.80 3.38 -1.96
CA LEU A 54 1.59 2.63 -2.95
C LEU A 54 0.70 1.91 -3.96
N ILE A 55 -0.44 1.37 -3.54
CA ILE A 55 -1.46 0.82 -4.44
C ILE A 55 -1.99 1.92 -5.36
N TYR A 56 -2.35 3.08 -4.82
CA TYR A 56 -2.81 4.22 -5.62
C TYR A 56 -1.75 4.64 -6.65
N LEU A 57 -0.49 4.79 -6.25
CA LEU A 57 0.61 5.13 -7.14
C LEU A 57 0.87 4.05 -8.19
N TYR A 58 0.77 2.78 -7.81
CA TYR A 58 0.91 1.66 -8.74
C TYR A 58 -0.19 1.71 -9.81
N LEU A 59 -1.46 1.85 -9.40
CA LEU A 59 -2.60 1.94 -10.30
C LEU A 59 -2.52 3.16 -11.22
N ARG A 60 -2.09 4.32 -10.69
CA ARG A 60 -1.93 5.56 -11.46
C ARG A 60 -0.86 5.45 -12.55
N ASN A 61 0.21 4.70 -12.30
CA ASN A 61 1.36 4.58 -13.20
C ASN A 61 1.29 3.37 -14.14
N LEU A 62 0.17 2.64 -14.16
CA LEU A 62 -0.05 1.60 -15.16
C LEU A 62 -0.16 2.24 -16.56
N PRO A 63 0.64 1.77 -17.54
CA PRO A 63 0.50 2.21 -18.93
C PRO A 63 -0.83 1.67 -19.47
N GLY A 64 -1.87 2.49 -19.39
CA GLY A 64 -3.23 2.10 -19.73
C GLY A 64 -4.22 2.91 -18.93
N LYS A 65 -4.36 4.20 -19.24
CA LYS A 65 -5.39 5.07 -18.67
C LYS A 65 -6.82 4.62 -19.04
N THR A 66 -7.01 3.50 -19.75
CA THR A 66 -8.26 3.25 -20.49
C THR A 66 -8.65 1.80 -20.73
N GLU A 67 -8.02 0.76 -20.17
CA GLU A 67 -8.48 -0.62 -20.46
C GLU A 67 -9.40 -1.18 -19.38
N TRP A 68 -9.01 -1.11 -18.10
CA TRP A 68 -9.80 -1.65 -16.98
C TRP A 68 -11.06 -0.82 -16.66
N LEU A 69 -10.98 0.51 -16.77
CA LEU A 69 -12.14 1.41 -16.61
C LEU A 69 -13.16 1.18 -17.73
N THR A 70 -12.69 0.91 -18.94
CA THR A 70 -13.55 0.63 -20.11
C THR A 70 -14.10 -0.78 -20.05
N ALA A 71 -13.34 -1.75 -19.53
CA ALA A 71 -13.81 -3.12 -19.29
C ALA A 71 -14.92 -3.19 -18.24
N GLY A 72 -14.84 -2.37 -17.19
CA GLY A 72 -15.94 -2.22 -16.22
C GLY A 72 -17.18 -1.58 -16.84
N ALA A 73 -17.00 -0.51 -17.64
CA ALA A 73 -18.10 0.18 -18.30
C ALA A 73 -18.79 -0.69 -19.38
N THR A 74 -18.06 -1.48 -20.15
CA THR A 74 -18.65 -2.40 -21.15
C THR A 74 -19.34 -3.60 -20.51
N ALA A 75 -18.86 -4.09 -19.36
CA ALA A 75 -19.52 -5.16 -18.62
C ALA A 75 -20.87 -4.73 -18.02
N GLU A 76 -21.00 -3.48 -17.59
CA GLU A 76 -22.27 -2.92 -17.11
C GLU A 76 -23.23 -2.65 -18.29
N LEU A 77 -22.75 -2.10 -19.41
CA LEU A 77 -23.58 -1.83 -20.60
C LEU A 77 -24.12 -3.11 -21.27
N GLY A 78 -23.39 -4.22 -21.19
CA GLY A 78 -23.86 -5.52 -21.69
C GLY A 78 -24.98 -6.11 -20.84
N ARG A 79 -24.96 -5.85 -19.52
CA ARG A 79 -25.94 -6.37 -18.57
C ARG A 79 -27.27 -5.60 -18.57
N GLU A 80 -27.28 -4.37 -19.11
CA GLU A 80 -28.49 -3.56 -19.29
C GLU A 80 -29.25 -3.90 -20.59
N LYS A 81 -28.64 -4.68 -21.50
CA LYS A 81 -29.22 -5.09 -22.79
C LYS A 81 -29.72 -6.53 -22.84
N GLU A 82 -29.58 -7.29 -21.75
CA GLU A 82 -30.24 -8.58 -21.51
C GLU A 82 -31.50 -8.40 -20.66
#